data_AF-A0A2E3XU78-F1
#
_entry.id   AF-A0A2E3XU78-F1
#
_cell.length_a   1.000
_cell.length_b   1.000
_cell.length_c   1.000
_cell.angle_alpha   90.00
_cell.angle_beta   90.00
_cell.angle_gamma   90.00
#
_symmetry.space_group_name_H-M   'P 1'
#
loop_
_entity.id
_entity.type
_entity.pdbx_description
1 polymer ?
#
loop_
_entity_poly.entity_id
_entity_poly.type
_entity_poly.pdbx_seq_one_letter_code
_entity_poly.pdbx_strand_id
1 'polypeptide(L)'
;MKKISHGLIKSSLIGLTLVQALSSQAYFDKQQYLSEDTLLMTGQTKKSLQTDDIQDKKSRASIVRILDNVMATINKSAEIYGPIYRHDTRNSENYGDEIVKIILKSAHAKAKRYLDEGNPQAYYAFLALSLTVPNQEGLFVHFREVDSDRDYCNDERSTGENIKSSKAKDQFQAALNGEGGKKLFGIFNRNKESEGFLVKCKDLRGEKKYRQLIVGGSDGSDVGMFQLSALWHFDEFLNKGKYDSVKQTVDYGLNYLRQQFHHGYRNAATKYTCFLDENQNIDYFKLIRGSWSAYNGGPSQKCRFADKEGPYAGHDNGFKKNLDITLNLNDGGFFGFASDSTLDLSPAVRAAVEEVVTNLEKKTNSASALQSLLDS
;
A
#
# COMPACT_ATOMS: atom_id res chain seq x y z
N MET A 1 22.48 58.54 10.59
CA MET A 1 23.17 57.24 10.80
C MET A 1 22.51 56.52 11.98
N LYS A 2 21.62 55.55 11.71
CA LYS A 2 20.97 54.70 12.75
C LYS A 2 21.49 53.27 12.55
N LYS A 3 22.17 52.74 13.58
CA LYS A 3 22.60 51.33 13.64
C LYS A 3 21.40 50.47 14.05
N ILE A 4 21.10 49.44 13.25
CA ILE A 4 20.15 48.38 13.60
C ILE A 4 20.97 47.16 14.01
N SER A 5 20.82 46.75 15.27
CA SER A 5 21.40 45.54 15.84
C SER A 5 20.59 44.31 15.43
N HIS A 6 21.24 43.32 14.84
CA HIS A 6 20.67 41.99 14.59
C HIS A 6 20.78 41.13 15.87
N GLY A 7 19.65 40.75 16.43
CA GLY A 7 19.56 39.71 17.46
C GLY A 7 19.50 38.33 16.82
N LEU A 8 20.46 37.46 17.13
CA LEU A 8 20.41 36.03 16.84
C LEU A 8 19.43 35.34 17.79
N ILE A 9 18.39 34.71 17.25
CA ILE A 9 17.57 33.73 17.97
C ILE A 9 18.06 32.35 17.53
N LYS A 10 18.69 31.61 18.45
CA LYS A 10 18.95 30.16 18.30
C LYS A 10 17.67 29.41 18.64
N SER A 11 17.02 28.83 17.64
CA SER A 11 15.91 27.89 17.85
C SER A 11 16.46 26.47 18.02
N SER A 12 16.07 25.81 19.10
CA SER A 12 16.31 24.40 19.36
C SER A 12 15.54 23.54 18.35
N LEU A 13 16.27 22.69 17.63
CA LEU A 13 15.73 21.74 16.66
C LEU A 13 16.20 20.33 17.02
N ILE A 14 15.89 19.88 18.25
CA ILE A 14 16.13 18.52 18.71
C ILE A 14 14.94 18.17 19.61
N GLY A 15 13.96 17.43 19.09
CA GLY A 15 12.80 17.05 19.90
C GLY A 15 11.63 16.39 19.15
N LEU A 16 11.56 16.47 17.81
CA LEU A 16 10.41 15.93 17.06
C LEU A 16 10.66 14.57 16.37
N THR A 17 11.90 14.08 16.33
CA THR A 17 12.27 12.91 15.51
C THR A 17 12.09 11.56 16.21
N LEU A 18 11.88 11.51 17.54
CA LEU A 18 11.86 10.25 18.30
C LEU A 18 10.44 9.67 18.50
N VAL A 19 9.39 10.48 18.40
CA VAL A 19 8.00 10.06 18.69
C VAL A 19 7.32 9.36 17.49
N GLN A 20 7.80 9.60 16.26
CA GLN A 20 7.25 8.95 15.06
C GLN A 20 7.70 7.49 14.89
N ALA A 21 8.87 7.10 15.41
CA ALA A 21 9.40 5.74 15.26
C ALA A 21 8.63 4.68 16.09
N LEU A 22 8.11 5.05 17.26
CA LEU A 22 7.52 4.09 18.22
C LEU A 22 6.12 3.60 17.84
N SER A 23 5.36 4.36 17.02
CA SER A 23 3.96 4.01 16.73
C SER A 23 3.74 3.22 15.44
N SER A 24 4.66 3.30 14.46
CA SER A 24 4.74 2.30 13.40
C SER A 24 5.23 0.96 13.93
N GLN A 25 6.13 0.97 14.93
CA GLN A 25 6.63 -0.24 15.57
C GLN A 25 5.48 -0.98 16.27
N ALA A 26 4.53 -0.33 16.95
CA ALA A 26 3.39 -1.04 17.54
C ALA A 26 2.42 -1.69 16.51
N TYR A 27 2.27 -1.09 15.31
CA TYR A 27 1.52 -1.72 14.21
C TYR A 27 2.32 -2.89 13.62
N PHE A 28 3.63 -2.72 13.38
CA PHE A 28 4.51 -3.75 12.81
C PHE A 28 4.87 -4.87 13.80
N ASP A 29 5.03 -4.60 15.08
CA ASP A 29 5.26 -5.59 16.16
C ASP A 29 4.02 -6.46 16.33
N LYS A 30 2.81 -5.86 16.23
CA LYS A 30 1.56 -6.62 16.25
C LYS A 30 1.39 -7.46 14.98
N GLN A 31 1.89 -7.00 13.82
CA GLN A 31 1.96 -7.77 12.58
C GLN A 31 3.03 -8.88 12.62
N GLN A 32 4.15 -8.64 13.30
CA GLN A 32 5.23 -9.60 13.50
C GLN A 32 4.78 -10.74 14.42
N TYR A 33 4.12 -10.41 15.54
CA TYR A 33 3.55 -11.37 16.50
C TYR A 33 2.52 -12.31 15.87
N LEU A 34 1.64 -11.80 15.00
CA LEU A 34 0.66 -12.64 14.29
C LEU A 34 1.32 -13.61 13.29
N SER A 35 2.56 -13.36 12.91
CA SER A 35 3.23 -14.12 11.86
C SER A 35 4.24 -15.16 12.34
N GLU A 36 4.81 -14.98 13.54
CA GLU A 36 5.69 -15.97 14.17
C GLU A 36 4.92 -17.24 14.57
N ASP A 37 3.67 -17.10 15.02
CA ASP A 37 2.77 -18.23 15.31
C ASP A 37 2.35 -19.01 14.05
N THR A 38 2.45 -18.40 12.87
CA THR A 38 2.04 -19.02 11.59
C THR A 38 3.19 -19.73 10.89
N LEU A 39 4.44 -19.29 11.09
CA LEU A 39 5.61 -19.81 10.34
C LEU A 39 6.25 -21.07 10.95
N LEU A 40 6.00 -21.37 12.23
CA LEU A 40 6.58 -22.53 12.94
C LEU A 40 6.01 -23.91 12.51
N MET A 41 5.16 -23.98 11.48
CA MET A 41 4.41 -25.20 11.11
C MET A 41 4.70 -25.73 9.69
N THR A 42 5.70 -25.24 8.98
CA THR A 42 6.06 -25.77 7.65
C THR A 42 7.14 -26.85 7.75
N GLY A 43 6.75 -28.00 8.30
CA GLY A 43 7.69 -29.11 8.48
C GLY A 43 7.06 -30.45 8.80
N GLN A 44 5.85 -30.79 8.32
CA GLN A 44 5.34 -32.17 8.42
C GLN A 44 4.54 -32.63 7.21
N THR A 45 4.79 -33.89 6.84
CA THR A 45 4.31 -34.62 5.67
C THR A 45 2.87 -35.14 5.82
N LYS A 46 2.14 -35.06 4.70
CA LYS A 46 0.91 -35.80 4.30
C LYS A 46 0.21 -36.63 5.40
N LYS A 47 -0.84 -36.05 6.00
CA LYS A 47 -2.06 -36.79 6.38
C LYS A 47 -3.24 -35.83 6.58
N SER A 48 -4.38 -36.22 5.97
CA SER A 48 -5.77 -35.84 6.30
C SER A 48 -6.42 -34.69 5.52
N LEU A 49 -7.30 -35.06 4.59
CA LEU A 49 -8.21 -34.20 3.81
C LEU A 49 -9.41 -33.64 4.63
N GLN A 50 -9.36 -33.70 5.96
CA GLN A 50 -10.47 -33.24 6.83
C GLN A 50 -10.05 -32.12 7.80
N THR A 51 -8.75 -31.88 7.96
CA THR A 51 -8.19 -30.75 8.72
C THR A 51 -8.13 -29.46 7.90
N ASP A 52 -8.09 -29.57 6.57
CA ASP A 52 -7.88 -28.44 5.67
C ASP A 52 -9.06 -27.46 5.68
N ASP A 53 -10.30 -27.95 5.79
CA ASP A 53 -11.51 -27.12 5.78
C ASP A 53 -11.72 -26.35 7.11
N ILE A 54 -11.21 -26.88 8.23
CA ILE A 54 -11.23 -26.18 9.53
C ILE A 54 -10.08 -25.17 9.61
N GLN A 55 -8.93 -25.50 9.04
CA GLN A 55 -7.76 -24.63 9.01
C GLN A 55 -7.99 -23.44 8.07
N ASP A 56 -8.56 -23.67 6.88
CA ASP A 56 -8.98 -22.62 5.92
C ASP A 56 -9.98 -21.62 6.53
N LYS A 57 -10.93 -22.10 7.34
CA LYS A 57 -11.89 -21.22 8.05
C LYS A 57 -11.25 -20.36 9.14
N LYS A 58 -10.27 -20.90 9.89
CA LYS A 58 -9.56 -20.14 10.93
C LYS A 58 -8.65 -19.06 10.36
N SER A 59 -8.13 -19.31 9.18
CA SER A 59 -7.08 -18.51 8.57
C SER A 59 -7.68 -17.37 7.72
N ARG A 60 -8.78 -17.63 7.00
CA ARG A 60 -9.66 -16.59 6.43
C ARG A 60 -10.16 -15.57 7.47
N ALA A 61 -10.30 -15.98 8.74
CA ALA A 61 -10.64 -15.06 9.82
C ALA A 61 -9.52 -14.03 10.14
N SER A 62 -8.27 -14.28 9.74
CA SER A 62 -7.12 -13.42 10.04
C SER A 62 -7.12 -12.12 9.23
N ILE A 63 -7.19 -12.18 7.90
CA ILE A 63 -7.25 -10.96 7.06
C ILE A 63 -8.54 -10.17 7.28
N VAL A 64 -9.67 -10.85 7.45
CA VAL A 64 -10.94 -10.16 7.76
C VAL A 64 -10.77 -9.34 9.02
N ARG A 65 -10.21 -9.93 10.08
CA ARG A 65 -9.93 -9.23 11.34
C ARG A 65 -8.92 -8.09 11.15
N ILE A 66 -7.90 -8.23 10.31
CA ILE A 66 -6.98 -7.12 10.02
C ILE A 66 -7.74 -6.00 9.32
N LEU A 67 -8.47 -6.30 8.25
CA LEU A 67 -9.26 -5.34 7.47
C LEU A 67 -10.31 -4.64 8.35
N ASP A 68 -10.96 -5.34 9.28
CA ASP A 68 -11.94 -4.75 10.21
C ASP A 68 -11.37 -3.60 11.04
N ASN A 69 -10.05 -3.62 11.31
CA ASN A 69 -9.38 -2.58 12.10
C ASN A 69 -8.91 -1.38 11.26
N VAL A 70 -8.95 -1.49 9.94
CA VAL A 70 -8.41 -0.49 9.00
C VAL A 70 -9.43 -0.07 7.94
N MET A 71 -10.73 -0.30 8.17
CA MET A 71 -11.79 0.00 7.22
C MET A 71 -12.69 1.11 7.74
N ALA A 72 -12.94 2.10 6.89
CA ALA A 72 -13.90 3.16 7.10
C ALA A 72 -15.13 2.93 6.20
N THR A 73 -16.31 3.31 6.66
CA THR A 73 -17.55 3.02 5.95
C THR A 73 -17.89 4.13 4.95
N ILE A 74 -18.12 3.71 3.71
CA ILE A 74 -18.45 4.58 2.59
C ILE A 74 -19.94 4.89 2.61
N ASN A 75 -20.30 6.13 2.32
CA ASN A 75 -21.68 6.54 2.13
C ASN A 75 -22.30 5.77 0.96
N LYS A 76 -23.53 5.26 1.13
CA LYS A 76 -24.24 4.52 0.08
C LYS A 76 -24.47 5.35 -1.20
N SER A 77 -24.57 6.67 -1.07
CA SER A 77 -24.72 7.60 -2.19
C SER A 77 -23.40 7.89 -2.91
N ALA A 78 -22.25 7.56 -2.30
CA ALA A 78 -20.96 7.76 -2.93
C ALA A 78 -20.76 6.75 -4.08
N GLU A 79 -20.27 7.27 -5.19
CA GLU A 79 -19.83 6.46 -6.32
C GLU A 79 -18.43 5.91 -6.06
N ILE A 80 -18.20 4.66 -6.42
CA ILE A 80 -16.89 4.02 -6.36
C ILE A 80 -16.60 3.30 -7.67
N TYR A 81 -15.34 3.28 -8.07
CA TYR A 81 -14.93 2.80 -9.38
C TYR A 81 -13.81 1.75 -9.29
N GLY A 82 -14.14 0.51 -9.64
CA GLY A 82 -13.19 -0.60 -9.75
C GLY A 82 -13.58 -1.85 -8.93
N PRO A 83 -12.67 -2.83 -8.84
CA PRO A 83 -12.91 -4.07 -8.10
C PRO A 83 -13.26 -3.84 -6.63
N ILE A 84 -14.22 -4.61 -6.12
CA ILE A 84 -14.65 -4.62 -4.72
C ILE A 84 -14.40 -6.01 -4.16
N TYR A 85 -13.62 -6.10 -3.09
CA TYR A 85 -13.35 -7.36 -2.41
C TYR A 85 -14.59 -7.83 -1.63
N ARG A 86 -15.01 -9.07 -1.84
CA ARG A 86 -16.15 -9.70 -1.16
C ARG A 86 -15.69 -10.99 -0.50
N HIS A 87 -16.01 -11.15 0.78
CA HIS A 87 -15.52 -12.28 1.58
C HIS A 87 -16.32 -13.58 1.35
N ASP A 88 -17.58 -13.45 0.95
CA ASP A 88 -18.62 -14.47 1.06
C ASP A 88 -18.87 -15.30 -0.22
N THR A 89 -18.14 -15.05 -1.31
CA THR A 89 -18.55 -15.55 -2.63
C THR A 89 -17.43 -16.13 -3.46
N ARG A 90 -17.79 -17.08 -4.33
CA ARG A 90 -17.11 -17.42 -5.59
C ARG A 90 -16.81 -16.20 -6.48
N ASN A 91 -17.30 -15.01 -6.13
CA ASN A 91 -16.97 -13.74 -6.81
C ASN A 91 -15.64 -13.14 -6.33
N SER A 92 -14.92 -13.75 -5.38
CA SER A 92 -13.49 -13.46 -5.17
C SER A 92 -12.63 -13.90 -6.36
N GLU A 93 -13.13 -14.83 -7.19
CA GLU A 93 -12.38 -15.52 -8.25
C GLU A 93 -11.74 -14.58 -9.28
N ASN A 94 -12.20 -13.32 -9.40
CA ASN A 94 -11.62 -12.34 -10.33
C ASN A 94 -11.03 -11.09 -9.66
N TYR A 95 -11.16 -10.92 -8.34
CA TYR A 95 -10.65 -9.72 -7.67
C TYR A 95 -9.14 -9.59 -7.84
N GLY A 96 -8.40 -10.68 -7.59
CA GLY A 96 -6.96 -10.74 -7.78
C GLY A 96 -6.56 -10.40 -9.21
N ASP A 97 -7.24 -10.98 -10.19
CA ASP A 97 -7.04 -10.72 -11.62
C ASP A 97 -7.19 -9.24 -11.98
N GLU A 98 -8.29 -8.61 -11.56
CA GLU A 98 -8.55 -7.20 -11.88
C GLU A 98 -7.50 -6.28 -11.22
N ILE A 99 -7.13 -6.54 -9.97
CA ILE A 99 -6.12 -5.77 -9.25
C ILE A 99 -4.75 -5.89 -9.92
N VAL A 100 -4.31 -7.12 -10.22
CA VAL A 100 -3.02 -7.36 -10.90
C VAL A 100 -2.98 -6.68 -12.27
N LYS A 101 -4.06 -6.78 -13.07
CA LYS A 101 -4.15 -6.10 -14.36
C LYS A 101 -4.01 -4.59 -14.22
N ILE A 102 -4.69 -3.98 -13.26
CA ILE A 102 -4.59 -2.53 -13.00
C ILE A 102 -3.16 -2.15 -12.59
N ILE A 103 -2.54 -2.90 -11.68
CA ILE A 103 -1.18 -2.64 -11.20
C ILE A 103 -0.17 -2.79 -12.34
N LEU A 104 -0.15 -3.93 -13.04
CA LEU A 104 0.85 -4.22 -14.07
C LEU A 104 0.74 -3.29 -15.27
N LYS A 105 -0.48 -2.94 -15.72
CA LYS A 105 -0.65 -1.95 -16.79
C LYS A 105 -0.13 -0.57 -16.39
N SER A 106 -0.45 -0.13 -15.18
CA SER A 106 0.01 1.15 -14.65
C SER A 106 1.53 1.18 -14.43
N ALA A 107 2.11 0.08 -13.95
CA ALA A 107 3.53 -0.08 -13.75
C ALA A 107 4.30 -0.15 -15.07
N HIS A 108 3.81 -0.93 -16.04
CA HIS A 108 4.36 -1.01 -17.40
C HIS A 108 4.47 0.38 -18.03
N ALA A 109 3.38 1.15 -18.02
CA ALA A 109 3.37 2.50 -18.59
C ALA A 109 4.41 3.43 -17.95
N LYS A 110 4.71 3.23 -16.66
CA LYS A 110 5.68 4.03 -15.89
C LYS A 110 7.12 3.56 -16.05
N ALA A 111 7.33 2.27 -16.31
CA ALA A 111 8.64 1.64 -16.38
C ALA A 111 9.14 1.37 -17.79
N LYS A 112 8.29 1.41 -18.83
CA LYS A 112 8.65 1.08 -20.22
C LYS A 112 9.95 1.76 -20.69
N ARG A 113 10.19 3.00 -20.25
CA ARG A 113 11.45 3.74 -20.44
C ARG A 113 12.72 2.94 -20.14
N TYR A 114 12.70 2.03 -19.17
CA TYR A 114 13.86 1.23 -18.81
C TYR A 114 14.17 0.18 -19.87
N LEU A 115 13.14 -0.34 -20.56
CA LEU A 115 13.32 -1.18 -21.73
C LEU A 115 13.91 -0.36 -22.88
N ASP A 116 13.40 0.86 -23.11
CA ASP A 116 13.90 1.77 -24.15
C ASP A 116 15.37 2.17 -23.89
N GLU A 117 15.77 2.26 -22.62
CA GLU A 117 17.15 2.49 -22.16
C GLU A 117 18.04 1.22 -22.22
N GLY A 118 17.52 0.08 -22.68
CA GLY A 118 18.27 -1.19 -22.74
C GLY A 118 18.49 -1.85 -21.38
N ASN A 119 17.68 -1.52 -20.38
CA ASN A 119 17.79 -2.01 -19.01
C ASN A 119 16.54 -2.77 -18.54
N PRO A 120 16.35 -4.02 -19.00
CA PRO A 120 15.20 -4.84 -18.60
C PRO A 120 15.18 -5.14 -17.10
N GLN A 121 16.33 -5.19 -16.44
CA GLN A 121 16.39 -5.44 -14.99
C GLN A 121 15.74 -4.30 -14.19
N ALA A 122 16.00 -3.04 -14.55
CA ALA A 122 15.32 -1.90 -13.93
C ALA A 122 13.79 -1.92 -14.18
N TYR A 123 13.37 -2.37 -15.37
CA TYR A 123 11.96 -2.56 -15.71
C TYR A 123 11.28 -3.57 -14.78
N TYR A 124 11.77 -4.82 -14.74
CA TYR A 124 11.17 -5.86 -13.91
C TYR A 124 11.30 -5.60 -12.41
N ALA A 125 12.37 -4.93 -11.98
CA ALA A 125 12.51 -4.49 -10.58
C ALA A 125 11.40 -3.52 -10.17
N PHE A 126 11.03 -2.57 -11.05
CA PHE A 126 9.91 -1.67 -10.77
C PHE A 126 8.56 -2.40 -10.78
N LEU A 127 8.35 -3.35 -11.69
CA LEU A 127 7.13 -4.16 -11.71
C LEU A 127 6.99 -5.01 -10.45
N ALA A 128 8.06 -5.69 -10.01
CA ALA A 128 8.06 -6.44 -8.75
C ALA A 128 7.75 -5.51 -7.55
N LEU A 129 8.41 -4.36 -7.47
CA LEU A 129 8.13 -3.35 -6.45
C LEU A 129 6.65 -2.90 -6.48
N SER A 130 6.06 -2.75 -7.66
CA SER A 130 4.65 -2.35 -7.83
C SER A 130 3.65 -3.39 -7.33
N LEU A 131 4.03 -4.67 -7.34
CA LEU A 131 3.25 -5.78 -6.77
C LEU A 131 3.47 -5.89 -5.26
N THR A 132 4.69 -5.63 -4.77
CA THR A 132 5.00 -5.74 -3.33
C THR A 132 4.34 -4.65 -2.48
N VAL A 133 4.35 -3.39 -2.94
CA VAL A 133 3.90 -2.25 -2.12
C VAL A 133 2.42 -2.35 -1.71
N PRO A 134 1.47 -2.65 -2.61
CA PRO A 134 0.06 -2.80 -2.21
C PRO A 134 -0.17 -3.93 -1.21
N ASN A 135 0.65 -4.99 -1.22
CA ASN A 135 0.58 -6.03 -0.21
C ASN A 135 0.99 -5.49 1.16
N GLN A 136 2.13 -4.80 1.20
CA GLN A 136 2.69 -4.20 2.41
C GLN A 136 1.78 -3.14 3.02
N GLU A 137 1.20 -2.27 2.19
CA GLU A 137 0.47 -1.09 2.63
C GLU A 137 -1.02 -1.37 2.85
N GLY A 138 -1.67 -2.08 1.92
CA GLY A 138 -3.13 -2.21 1.91
C GLY A 138 -3.65 -3.62 1.71
N LEU A 139 -2.80 -4.65 1.81
CA LEU A 139 -3.18 -6.05 1.62
C LEU A 139 -3.85 -6.31 0.26
N PHE A 140 -3.46 -5.55 -0.78
CA PHE A 140 -4.13 -5.49 -2.09
C PHE A 140 -5.61 -5.07 -2.08
N VAL A 141 -6.16 -4.65 -0.94
CA VAL A 141 -7.57 -4.24 -0.82
C VAL A 141 -7.68 -2.72 -0.83
N HIS A 142 -8.51 -2.19 -1.74
CA HIS A 142 -8.93 -0.79 -1.72
C HIS A 142 -10.35 -0.63 -1.19
N PHE A 143 -11.28 -1.31 -1.84
CA PHE A 143 -12.67 -1.41 -1.43
C PHE A 143 -13.01 -2.83 -1.00
N ARG A 144 -13.85 -2.94 0.03
CA ARG A 144 -14.54 -4.19 0.36
C ARG A 144 -16.03 -3.98 0.57
N GLU A 145 -16.78 -5.06 0.48
CA GLU A 145 -18.20 -5.14 0.83
C GLU A 145 -18.40 -6.25 1.87
N VAL A 146 -19.14 -5.92 2.94
CA VAL A 146 -19.44 -6.83 4.05
C VAL A 146 -20.92 -6.74 4.41
N ASP A 147 -21.48 -7.79 5.00
CA ASP A 147 -22.85 -7.76 5.53
C ASP A 147 -22.95 -6.82 6.73
N SER A 148 -24.09 -6.17 6.89
CA SER A 148 -24.34 -5.20 7.97
C SER A 148 -24.79 -5.83 9.30
N ASP A 149 -24.90 -7.16 9.35
CA ASP A 149 -25.37 -7.93 10.50
C ASP A 149 -24.34 -8.06 11.63
N ARG A 150 -23.13 -7.56 11.40
CA ARG A 150 -22.02 -7.50 12.35
C ARG A 150 -21.53 -6.06 12.54
N ASP A 151 -20.79 -5.85 13.62
CA ASP A 151 -20.22 -4.55 14.00
C ASP A 151 -18.97 -4.21 13.15
N TYR A 152 -19.14 -4.18 11.83
CA TYR A 152 -18.07 -3.82 10.89
C TYR A 152 -17.93 -2.33 10.65
N CYS A 153 -18.93 -1.54 11.05
CA CYS A 153 -18.89 -0.10 10.89
C CYS A 153 -18.08 0.54 12.02
N ASN A 154 -17.14 1.41 11.67
CA ASN A 154 -16.27 2.07 12.63
C ASN A 154 -16.37 3.60 12.50
N ASP A 155 -17.03 4.25 13.47
CA ASP A 155 -17.20 5.70 13.49
C ASP A 155 -15.88 6.45 13.63
N GLU A 156 -14.97 5.97 14.48
CA GLU A 156 -13.68 6.64 14.74
C GLU A 156 -12.84 6.72 13.46
N ARG A 157 -12.83 5.65 12.66
CA ARG A 157 -12.17 5.59 11.35
C ARG A 157 -12.91 6.43 10.31
N SER A 158 -14.23 6.32 10.26
CA SER A 158 -15.03 6.99 9.24
C SER A 158 -15.03 8.51 9.40
N THR A 159 -14.79 9.01 10.62
CA THR A 159 -14.76 10.44 10.94
C THR A 159 -13.36 11.03 11.05
N GLY A 160 -12.31 10.18 11.01
CA GLY A 160 -10.94 10.59 11.27
C GLY A 160 -10.69 11.08 12.70
N GLU A 161 -11.51 10.64 13.68
CA GLU A 161 -11.45 11.14 15.06
C GLU A 161 -10.06 10.92 15.68
N ASN A 162 -9.50 9.72 15.45
CA ASN A 162 -8.21 9.27 15.97
C ASN A 162 -6.99 9.71 15.15
N ILE A 163 -7.16 10.58 14.15
CA ILE A 163 -6.03 11.08 13.37
C ILE A 163 -5.15 11.96 14.27
N LYS A 164 -3.88 11.56 14.43
CA LYS A 164 -2.95 12.18 15.39
C LYS A 164 -2.57 13.62 15.03
N SER A 165 -2.40 13.89 13.73
CA SER A 165 -2.02 15.20 13.23
C SER A 165 -3.28 16.05 12.99
N SER A 166 -3.42 17.17 13.68
CA SER A 166 -4.56 18.10 13.48
C SER A 166 -4.69 18.51 12.02
N LYS A 167 -3.58 18.80 11.34
CA LYS A 167 -3.58 19.17 9.91
C LYS A 167 -4.08 18.02 9.03
N ALA A 168 -3.60 16.80 9.30
CA ALA A 168 -4.03 15.61 8.54
C ALA A 168 -5.52 15.32 8.78
N LYS A 169 -6.00 15.52 10.01
CA LYS A 169 -7.40 15.37 10.40
C LYS A 169 -8.28 16.37 9.64
N ASP A 170 -7.91 17.65 9.64
CA ASP A 170 -8.66 18.68 8.90
C ASP A 170 -8.71 18.39 7.40
N GLN A 171 -7.59 17.95 6.82
CA GLN A 171 -7.49 17.57 5.42
C GLN A 171 -8.34 16.32 5.10
N PHE A 172 -8.29 15.30 5.96
CA PHE A 172 -9.09 14.09 5.84
C PHE A 172 -10.59 14.42 5.89
N GLN A 173 -11.02 15.14 6.92
CA GLN A 173 -12.43 15.50 7.13
C GLN A 173 -12.97 16.38 6.00
N ALA A 174 -12.16 17.32 5.50
CA ALA A 174 -12.53 18.16 4.37
C ALA A 174 -12.74 17.36 3.08
N ALA A 175 -11.88 16.37 2.81
CA ALA A 175 -11.97 15.57 1.59
C ALA A 175 -13.01 14.45 1.67
N LEU A 176 -13.14 13.79 2.81
CA LEU A 176 -13.87 12.53 2.95
C LEU A 176 -15.19 12.66 3.72
N ASN A 177 -15.31 13.58 4.68
CA ASN A 177 -16.55 13.77 5.44
C ASN A 177 -17.41 14.93 4.95
N GLY A 178 -16.89 15.76 4.04
CA GLY A 178 -17.55 17.02 3.64
C GLY A 178 -17.50 18.10 4.72
N GLU A 179 -16.81 17.84 5.84
CA GLU A 179 -16.62 18.75 6.95
C GLU A 179 -15.34 19.58 6.69
N GLY A 180 -15.46 20.78 6.14
CA GLY A 180 -14.30 21.71 6.09
C GLY A 180 -14.04 22.45 4.78
N GLY A 181 -14.80 22.18 3.71
CA GLY A 181 -14.68 22.92 2.45
C GLY A 181 -14.83 24.44 2.58
N LYS A 182 -15.45 24.92 3.67
CA LYS A 182 -15.64 26.36 3.94
C LYS A 182 -14.43 27.08 4.54
N LYS A 183 -13.45 26.39 5.14
CA LYS A 183 -12.41 27.08 5.93
C LYS A 183 -11.01 27.09 5.33
N LEU A 184 -10.64 26.10 4.52
CA LEU A 184 -9.24 25.95 4.11
C LEU A 184 -8.85 26.73 2.84
N PHE A 185 -9.76 27.00 1.89
CA PHE A 185 -9.35 27.59 0.61
C PHE A 185 -10.32 28.53 -0.13
N GLY A 186 -11.48 28.91 0.41
CA GLY A 186 -12.34 29.96 -0.18
C GLY A 186 -12.83 29.76 -1.63
N ILE A 187 -12.46 28.67 -2.31
CA ILE A 187 -12.62 28.47 -3.76
C ILE A 187 -13.41 27.19 -4.09
N PHE A 188 -13.70 26.32 -3.13
CA PHE A 188 -14.46 25.09 -3.39
C PHE A 188 -15.91 25.22 -2.95
N ASN A 189 -16.73 25.82 -3.83
CA ASN A 189 -18.18 25.65 -3.82
C ASN A 189 -18.53 24.24 -4.31
N ARG A 190 -18.38 23.21 -3.46
CA ARG A 190 -19.23 22.03 -3.62
C ARG A 190 -20.64 22.45 -3.19
N ASN A 191 -21.38 23.00 -4.15
CA ASN A 191 -22.81 23.26 -4.03
C ASN A 191 -23.55 21.92 -3.98
N LYS A 192 -23.62 21.34 -2.77
CA LYS A 192 -24.74 20.59 -2.22
C LYS A 192 -24.30 19.96 -0.92
N GLU A 193 -25.28 19.75 -0.07
CA GLU A 193 -25.37 18.88 1.10
C GLU A 193 -24.87 17.44 0.82
N SER A 194 -23.66 17.26 0.28
CA SER A 194 -23.08 15.93 0.07
C SER A 194 -22.71 15.38 1.44
N GLU A 195 -23.36 14.30 1.84
CA GLU A 195 -23.22 13.58 3.11
C GLU A 195 -21.83 12.93 3.34
N GLY A 196 -20.75 13.52 2.79
CA GLY A 196 -19.41 12.96 2.80
C GLY A 196 -19.27 11.73 1.88
N PHE A 197 -18.04 11.39 1.53
CA PHE A 197 -17.72 10.08 0.96
C PHE A 197 -17.73 8.99 2.04
N LEU A 198 -17.25 9.32 3.25
CA LEU A 198 -17.33 8.48 4.44
C LEU A 198 -18.43 8.96 5.37
N VAL A 199 -19.10 8.02 6.02
CA VAL A 199 -20.31 8.30 6.82
C VAL A 199 -20.25 7.62 8.19
N LYS A 200 -20.97 8.20 9.16
CA LYS A 200 -21.12 7.61 10.49
C LYS A 200 -22.06 6.41 10.47
N CYS A 201 -21.83 5.45 11.34
CA CYS A 201 -22.56 4.20 11.45
C CYS A 201 -24.04 4.42 11.74
N LYS A 202 -24.37 5.43 12.56
CA LYS A 202 -25.75 5.78 12.89
C LYS A 202 -26.59 6.20 11.67
N ASP A 203 -25.95 6.61 10.57
CA ASP A 203 -26.62 7.10 9.36
C ASP A 203 -26.85 5.98 8.33
N LEU A 204 -26.41 4.75 8.63
CA LEU A 204 -26.54 3.54 7.79
C LEU A 204 -27.71 2.63 8.21
N ARG A 205 -28.70 3.16 8.92
CA ARG A 205 -29.83 2.36 9.44
C ARG A 205 -30.59 1.68 8.29
N GLY A 206 -30.72 0.35 8.39
CA GLY A 206 -31.48 -0.47 7.45
C GLY A 206 -30.71 -0.92 6.21
N GLU A 207 -29.44 -0.55 6.08
CA GLU A 207 -28.57 -1.10 5.04
C GLU A 207 -28.30 -2.57 5.31
N LYS A 208 -28.29 -3.41 4.26
CA LYS A 208 -27.97 -4.85 4.37
C LYS A 208 -26.48 -5.15 4.21
N LYS A 209 -25.76 -4.23 3.56
CA LYS A 209 -24.34 -4.37 3.26
C LYS A 209 -23.66 -3.02 3.43
N TYR A 210 -22.43 -3.05 3.93
CA TYR A 210 -21.56 -1.88 4.00
C TYR A 210 -20.49 -2.00 2.91
N ARG A 211 -20.27 -0.90 2.19
CA ARG A 211 -19.07 -0.71 1.37
C ARG A 211 -18.05 0.06 2.19
N GLN A 212 -16.80 -0.37 2.14
CA GLN A 212 -15.75 0.17 2.99
C GLN A 212 -14.49 0.47 2.21
N LEU A 213 -13.77 1.51 2.63
CA LEU A 213 -12.49 1.95 2.10
C LEU A 213 -11.42 1.74 3.16
N ILE A 214 -10.25 1.27 2.75
CA ILE A 214 -9.12 1.14 3.65
C ILE A 214 -8.62 2.53 4.10
N VAL A 215 -8.60 2.75 5.41
CA VAL A 215 -8.15 3.95 6.10
C VAL A 215 -7.32 3.56 7.33
N GLY A 216 -6.07 3.99 7.37
CA GLY A 216 -5.10 3.49 8.33
C GLY A 216 -3.86 4.36 8.42
N GLY A 217 -2.69 3.70 8.39
CA GLY A 217 -1.41 4.37 8.55
C GLY A 217 -1.03 4.68 9.98
N SER A 218 0.22 5.13 10.14
CA SER A 218 0.80 5.39 11.47
C SER A 218 0.11 6.53 12.22
N ASP A 219 -0.45 7.50 11.50
CA ASP A 219 -1.17 8.64 12.07
C ASP A 219 -2.70 8.54 11.92
N GLY A 220 -3.19 7.47 11.29
CA GLY A 220 -4.61 7.22 11.06
C GLY A 220 -5.20 7.87 9.80
N SER A 221 -4.40 8.61 9.02
CA SER A 221 -4.88 9.42 7.89
C SER A 221 -4.61 8.82 6.51
N ASP A 222 -4.01 7.63 6.43
CA ASP A 222 -3.59 7.04 5.17
C ASP A 222 -4.77 6.35 4.48
N VAL A 223 -4.94 6.60 3.18
CA VAL A 223 -6.13 6.19 2.43
C VAL A 223 -5.77 5.29 1.26
N GLY A 224 -6.55 4.23 1.06
CA GLY A 224 -6.47 3.36 -0.11
C GLY A 224 -5.37 2.30 -0.04
N MET A 225 -5.31 1.41 -1.05
CA MET A 225 -4.41 0.25 -1.03
C MET A 225 -2.91 0.60 -1.02
N PHE A 226 -2.59 1.85 -1.36
CA PHE A 226 -1.24 2.41 -1.33
C PHE A 226 -0.97 3.22 -0.04
N GLN A 227 -1.93 3.30 0.89
CA GLN A 227 -1.85 4.05 2.15
C GLN A 227 -1.32 5.48 1.95
N LEU A 228 -2.07 6.27 1.18
CA LEU A 228 -1.68 7.63 0.85
C LEU A 228 -2.18 8.60 1.92
N SER A 229 -1.26 9.11 2.74
CA SER A 229 -1.53 10.04 3.83
C SER A 229 -2.25 11.31 3.40
N ALA A 230 -3.30 11.68 4.15
CA ALA A 230 -3.96 12.97 4.02
C ALA A 230 -2.97 14.13 4.24
N LEU A 231 -1.96 13.97 5.10
CA LEU A 231 -0.99 15.03 5.39
C LEU A 231 -0.14 15.41 4.17
N TRP A 232 0.30 14.40 3.41
CA TRP A 232 1.31 14.54 2.36
C TRP A 232 0.73 14.52 0.95
N HIS A 233 -0.46 13.95 0.77
CA HIS A 233 -1.06 13.73 -0.54
C HIS A 233 -2.42 14.43 -0.69
N PHE A 234 -2.76 15.37 0.19
CA PHE A 234 -4.06 16.06 0.14
C PHE A 234 -4.38 16.67 -1.23
N ASP A 235 -3.57 17.61 -1.72
CA ASP A 235 -3.92 18.43 -2.88
C ASP A 235 -4.08 17.62 -4.17
N GLU A 236 -3.21 16.62 -4.37
CA GLU A 236 -3.10 15.88 -5.63
C GLU A 236 -3.84 14.54 -5.63
N PHE A 237 -4.17 14.00 -4.46
CA PHE A 237 -4.88 12.73 -4.32
C PHE A 237 -6.26 12.92 -3.68
N LEU A 238 -6.33 13.37 -2.41
CA LEU A 238 -7.60 13.43 -1.68
C LEU A 238 -8.53 14.52 -2.21
N ASN A 239 -8.04 15.75 -2.36
CA ASN A 239 -8.84 16.88 -2.82
C ASN A 239 -9.35 16.68 -4.26
N LYS A 240 -8.62 15.90 -5.06
CA LYS A 240 -9.00 15.52 -6.43
C LYS A 240 -9.90 14.29 -6.50
N GLY A 241 -10.29 13.72 -5.37
CA GLY A 241 -11.21 12.57 -5.31
C GLY A 241 -10.63 11.25 -5.77
N LYS A 242 -9.32 11.14 -6.02
CA LYS A 242 -8.72 9.93 -6.65
C LYS A 242 -8.88 8.65 -5.83
N TYR A 243 -9.23 8.77 -4.55
CA TYR A 243 -9.53 7.65 -3.66
C TYR A 243 -10.86 6.94 -3.98
N ASP A 244 -11.72 7.52 -4.81
CA ASP A 244 -12.98 6.90 -5.22
C ASP A 244 -12.78 5.84 -6.31
N SER A 245 -11.57 5.74 -6.86
CA SER A 245 -11.22 4.83 -7.95
C SER A 245 -9.98 4.00 -7.63
N VAL A 246 -10.10 2.68 -7.77
CA VAL A 246 -8.97 1.74 -7.69
C VAL A 246 -7.87 2.13 -8.67
N LYS A 247 -8.24 2.38 -9.94
CA LYS A 247 -7.27 2.69 -11.00
C LYS A 247 -6.55 4.01 -10.74
N GLN A 248 -7.26 5.05 -10.29
CA GLN A 248 -6.63 6.35 -10.00
C GLN A 248 -5.74 6.28 -8.75
N THR A 249 -6.15 5.54 -7.72
CA THR A 249 -5.33 5.28 -6.53
C THR A 249 -4.03 4.54 -6.90
N VAL A 250 -4.13 3.46 -7.68
CA VAL A 250 -2.97 2.70 -8.15
C VAL A 250 -2.06 3.57 -9.03
N ASP A 251 -2.63 4.32 -9.98
CA ASP A 251 -1.87 5.20 -10.85
C ASP A 251 -1.09 6.26 -10.07
N TYR A 252 -1.74 6.92 -9.11
CA TYR A 252 -1.10 7.92 -8.27
C TYR A 252 0.00 7.33 -7.37
N GLY A 253 -0.31 6.25 -6.64
CA GLY A 253 0.63 5.58 -5.75
C GLY A 253 1.87 5.10 -6.51
N LEU A 254 1.67 4.47 -7.67
CA LEU A 254 2.79 4.04 -8.52
C LEU A 254 3.56 5.20 -9.13
N ASN A 255 2.92 6.34 -9.43
CA ASN A 255 3.68 7.51 -9.89
C ASN A 255 4.59 8.06 -8.78
N TYR A 256 4.11 8.12 -7.55
CA TYR A 256 4.93 8.53 -6.41
C TYR A 256 6.08 7.54 -6.15
N LEU A 257 5.79 6.24 -6.18
CA LEU A 257 6.78 5.17 -6.03
C LEU A 257 7.83 5.20 -7.16
N ARG A 258 7.41 5.41 -8.41
CA ARG A 258 8.29 5.57 -9.57
C ARG A 258 9.26 6.73 -9.39
N GLN A 259 8.84 7.85 -8.81
CA GLN A 259 9.75 8.97 -8.55
C GLN A 259 10.88 8.55 -7.60
N GLN A 260 10.56 7.79 -6.54
CA GLN A 260 11.58 7.31 -5.60
C GLN A 260 12.52 6.30 -6.24
N PHE A 261 11.97 5.34 -6.98
CA PHE A 261 12.75 4.33 -7.71
C PHE A 261 13.64 4.95 -8.77
N HIS A 262 13.09 5.83 -9.60
CA HIS A 262 13.84 6.49 -10.66
C HIS A 262 14.96 7.37 -10.12
N HIS A 263 14.71 8.11 -9.04
CA HIS A 263 15.73 8.91 -8.38
C HIS A 263 16.84 8.05 -7.78
N GLY A 264 16.50 6.90 -7.16
CA GLY A 264 17.49 5.93 -6.67
C GLY A 264 18.33 5.36 -7.81
N TYR A 265 17.68 4.88 -8.87
CA TYR A 265 18.31 4.33 -10.07
C TYR A 265 19.31 5.28 -10.72
N ARG A 266 18.93 6.54 -10.98
CA ARG A 266 19.80 7.51 -11.67
C ARG A 266 20.99 7.97 -10.84
N ASN A 267 20.89 7.87 -9.51
CA ASN A 267 21.90 8.39 -8.59
C ASN A 267 22.56 7.29 -7.75
N ALA A 268 22.43 6.02 -8.15
CA ALA A 268 22.99 4.89 -7.42
C ALA A 268 24.52 5.03 -7.27
N ALA A 269 25.23 5.31 -8.38
CA ALA A 269 26.68 5.44 -8.38
C ALA A 269 27.22 6.68 -7.63
N THR A 270 26.43 7.76 -7.56
CA THR A 270 26.93 9.08 -7.08
C THR A 270 26.45 9.44 -5.68
N LYS A 271 25.25 9.01 -5.29
CA LYS A 271 24.59 9.45 -4.05
C LYS A 271 24.10 8.29 -3.18
N TYR A 272 23.73 7.17 -3.80
CA TYR A 272 23.13 6.03 -3.12
C TYR A 272 23.96 4.77 -3.33
N THR A 273 25.23 4.82 -2.91
CA THR A 273 26.16 3.68 -2.99
C THR A 273 25.66 2.46 -2.22
N CYS A 274 24.73 2.66 -1.28
CA CYS A 274 23.99 1.59 -0.60
C CYS A 274 23.20 0.68 -1.56
N PHE A 275 22.93 1.11 -2.79
CA PHE A 275 22.27 0.32 -3.83
C PHE A 275 23.24 -0.45 -4.71
N LEU A 276 24.55 -0.37 -4.47
CA LEU A 276 25.54 -1.07 -5.26
C LEU A 276 25.85 -2.46 -4.67
N ASP A 277 26.19 -3.39 -5.54
CA ASP A 277 26.83 -4.65 -5.18
C ASP A 277 28.35 -4.48 -5.01
N GLU A 278 29.04 -5.58 -4.71
CA GLU A 278 30.50 -5.59 -4.51
C GLU A 278 31.27 -5.18 -5.78
N ASN A 279 30.64 -5.33 -6.96
CA ASN A 279 31.21 -5.00 -8.26
C ASN A 279 30.82 -3.58 -8.74
N GLN A 280 30.28 -2.74 -7.85
CA GLN A 280 29.80 -1.39 -8.16
C GLN A 280 28.64 -1.34 -9.18
N ASN A 281 27.94 -2.46 -9.40
CA ASN A 281 26.72 -2.49 -10.21
C ASN A 281 25.50 -2.24 -9.32
N ILE A 282 24.39 -1.78 -9.92
CA ILE A 282 23.13 -1.62 -9.18
C ILE A 282 22.60 -3.01 -8.77
N ASP A 283 22.44 -3.21 -7.47
CA ASP A 283 21.67 -4.29 -6.89
C ASP A 283 20.19 -3.88 -6.88
N TYR A 284 19.41 -4.46 -7.79
CA TYR A 284 18.00 -4.12 -7.96
C TYR A 284 17.14 -4.49 -6.74
N PHE A 285 17.50 -5.50 -5.95
CA PHE A 285 16.77 -5.81 -4.72
C PHE A 285 17.02 -4.75 -3.64
N LYS A 286 18.26 -4.26 -3.51
CA LYS A 286 18.56 -3.10 -2.64
C LYS A 286 17.83 -1.85 -3.12
N LEU A 287 17.77 -1.62 -4.44
CA LEU A 287 17.03 -0.48 -5.01
C LEU A 287 15.52 -0.59 -4.73
N ILE A 288 14.90 -1.76 -4.89
CA ILE A 288 13.48 -2.00 -4.55
C ILE A 288 13.21 -1.61 -3.10
N ARG A 289 14.00 -2.16 -2.15
CA ARG A 289 13.85 -1.90 -0.71
C ARG A 289 14.06 -0.42 -0.37
N GLY A 290 15.10 0.21 -0.91
CA GLY A 290 15.37 1.62 -0.70
C GLY A 290 14.34 2.56 -1.33
N SER A 291 13.71 2.15 -2.43
CA SER A 291 12.63 2.90 -3.07
C SER A 291 11.39 2.91 -2.21
N TRP A 292 10.99 1.75 -1.66
CA TRP A 292 9.91 1.70 -0.68
C TRP A 292 10.27 2.45 0.60
N SER A 293 11.51 2.33 1.09
CA SER A 293 11.98 3.11 2.23
C SER A 293 11.72 4.61 2.06
N ALA A 294 11.98 5.14 0.87
CA ALA A 294 11.73 6.55 0.56
C ALA A 294 10.27 6.88 0.25
N TYR A 295 9.49 5.91 -0.22
CA TYR A 295 8.04 6.05 -0.33
C TYR A 295 7.41 6.26 1.06
N ASN A 296 7.80 5.39 2.01
CA ASN A 296 7.26 5.36 3.37
C ASN A 296 7.84 6.46 4.27
N GLY A 297 9.15 6.73 4.20
CA GLY A 297 9.84 7.68 5.08
C GLY A 297 10.24 9.01 4.44
N GLY A 298 9.96 9.19 3.15
CA GLY A 298 10.34 10.37 2.37
C GLY A 298 11.71 10.25 1.66
N PRO A 299 12.02 11.16 0.71
CA PRO A 299 13.10 10.98 -0.26
C PRO A 299 14.52 10.81 0.31
N SER A 300 14.79 11.31 1.53
CA SER A 300 16.08 11.22 2.21
C SER A 300 16.35 9.82 2.81
N GLN A 301 15.33 8.99 2.97
CA GLN A 301 15.41 7.72 3.70
C GLN A 301 15.87 6.51 2.86
N LYS A 302 16.33 6.74 1.62
CA LYS A 302 16.67 5.69 0.64
C LYS A 302 17.67 4.64 1.14
N CYS A 303 18.66 5.06 1.94
CA CYS A 303 19.70 4.16 2.46
C CYS A 303 19.49 3.73 3.91
N ARG A 304 18.35 4.04 4.57
CA ARG A 304 18.16 3.70 6.00
C ARG A 304 18.15 2.19 6.30
N PHE A 305 17.99 1.36 5.27
CA PHE A 305 18.04 -0.11 5.34
C PHE A 305 19.42 -0.71 5.03
N ALA A 306 20.43 0.14 4.77
CA ALA A 306 21.81 -0.33 4.63
C ALA A 306 22.36 -0.79 6.00
N ASP A 307 21.87 -0.18 7.08
CA ASP A 307 22.16 -0.58 8.45
C ASP A 307 21.13 -1.63 8.91
N LYS A 308 21.57 -2.88 9.02
CA LYS A 308 20.74 -4.03 9.40
C LYS A 308 20.41 -4.07 10.89
N GLU A 309 21.11 -3.30 11.71
CA GLU A 309 20.94 -3.23 13.16
C GLU A 309 20.35 -1.89 13.61
N GLY A 310 20.13 -0.98 12.65
CA GLY A 310 19.62 0.35 12.89
C GLY A 310 18.15 0.40 13.32
N PRO A 311 17.65 1.59 13.70
CA PRO A 311 16.29 1.77 14.21
C PRO A 311 15.17 1.45 13.20
N TYR A 312 15.51 1.17 11.94
CA TYR A 312 14.57 0.83 10.88
C TYR A 312 14.71 -0.62 10.39
N ALA A 313 15.50 -1.45 11.06
CA ALA A 313 15.66 -2.86 10.71
C ALA A 313 14.33 -3.62 10.73
N GLY A 314 13.42 -3.29 11.66
CA GLY A 314 12.08 -3.87 11.72
C GLY A 314 11.26 -3.58 10.45
N HIS A 315 11.24 -2.33 9.98
CA HIS A 315 10.55 -1.96 8.74
C HIS A 315 11.16 -2.66 7.53
N ASP A 316 12.48 -2.74 7.48
CA ASP A 316 13.19 -3.42 6.41
C ASP A 316 12.84 -4.92 6.35
N ASN A 317 12.86 -5.59 7.50
CA ASN A 317 12.49 -7.00 7.62
C ASN A 317 11.02 -7.24 7.22
N GLY A 318 10.11 -6.38 7.67
CA GLY A 318 8.69 -6.45 7.31
C GLY A 318 8.46 -6.30 5.80
N PHE A 319 9.14 -5.35 5.17
CA PHE A 319 9.05 -5.17 3.72
C PHE A 319 9.75 -6.30 2.95
N LYS A 320 10.93 -6.76 3.41
CA LYS A 320 11.63 -7.88 2.81
C LYS A 320 10.75 -9.12 2.79
N LYS A 321 10.01 -9.41 3.87
CA LYS A 321 9.07 -10.51 3.92
C LYS A 321 7.99 -10.41 2.83
N ASN A 322 7.42 -9.23 2.62
CA ASN A 322 6.42 -9.01 1.58
C ASN A 322 7.03 -9.09 0.16
N LEU A 323 8.28 -8.65 0.00
CA LEU A 323 9.03 -8.84 -1.23
C LEU A 323 9.27 -10.33 -1.48
N ASP A 324 9.70 -11.10 -0.48
CA ASP A 324 9.91 -12.55 -0.60
C ASP A 324 8.61 -13.28 -0.98
N ILE A 325 7.45 -12.87 -0.44
CA ILE A 325 6.15 -13.41 -0.88
C ILE A 325 5.92 -13.15 -2.38
N THR A 326 6.25 -11.95 -2.86
CA THR A 326 6.14 -11.59 -4.28
C THR A 326 7.11 -12.43 -5.12
N LEU A 327 8.34 -12.61 -4.66
CA LEU A 327 9.39 -13.34 -5.38
C LEU A 327 9.15 -14.86 -5.40
N ASN A 328 8.48 -15.42 -4.40
CA ASN A 328 8.19 -16.85 -4.36
C ASN A 328 7.00 -17.27 -5.24
N LEU A 329 6.41 -16.36 -6.04
CA LEU A 329 5.26 -16.67 -6.89
C LEU A 329 5.60 -17.67 -8.01
N ASN A 330 6.82 -17.68 -8.54
CA ASN A 330 7.25 -18.67 -9.53
C ASN A 330 7.47 -20.08 -8.94
N ASP A 331 7.61 -20.20 -7.63
CA ASP A 331 7.85 -21.45 -6.91
C ASP A 331 6.58 -21.98 -6.21
N GLY A 332 5.41 -21.67 -6.78
CA GLY A 332 4.11 -22.10 -6.23
C GLY A 332 3.65 -21.33 -5.00
N GLY A 333 4.25 -20.17 -4.72
CA GLY A 333 3.81 -19.24 -3.67
C GLY A 333 2.40 -18.70 -3.91
N PHE A 334 1.86 -17.96 -2.94
CA PHE A 334 0.52 -17.37 -3.04
C PHE A 334 0.58 -15.87 -3.32
N PHE A 335 -0.45 -15.33 -3.97
CA PHE A 335 -0.58 -13.89 -4.19
C PHE A 335 -1.48 -13.28 -3.11
N GLY A 336 -0.90 -12.55 -2.16
CA GLY A 336 -1.65 -11.98 -1.02
C GLY A 336 -0.74 -11.73 0.19
N PHE A 337 -1.34 -11.40 1.32
CA PHE A 337 -0.59 -11.07 2.55
C PHE A 337 -0.09 -12.31 3.30
N ALA A 338 -0.92 -13.34 3.33
CA ALA A 338 -0.64 -14.62 3.98
C ALA A 338 -1.33 -15.73 3.18
N SER A 339 -0.92 -17.00 3.39
CA SER A 339 -1.41 -18.15 2.62
C SER A 339 -2.92 -18.33 2.70
N ASP A 340 -3.50 -17.87 3.79
CA ASP A 340 -4.93 -17.88 4.08
C ASP A 340 -5.71 -16.66 3.58
N SER A 341 -4.97 -15.71 3.04
CA SER A 341 -5.40 -14.42 2.56
C SER A 341 -5.03 -14.27 1.09
N THR A 342 -4.95 -15.42 0.41
CA THR A 342 -4.60 -15.52 -1.00
C THR A 342 -5.73 -14.96 -1.84
N LEU A 343 -5.37 -14.10 -2.77
CA LEU A 343 -6.21 -13.68 -3.87
C LEU A 343 -5.94 -14.64 -5.03
N ASP A 344 -7.00 -15.33 -5.45
CA ASP A 344 -6.91 -16.23 -6.59
C ASP A 344 -6.56 -15.47 -7.86
N LEU A 345 -5.67 -16.06 -8.66
CA LEU A 345 -5.28 -15.57 -9.96
C LEU A 345 -5.61 -16.63 -11.01
N SER A 346 -6.22 -16.21 -12.12
CA SER A 346 -6.37 -17.10 -13.27
C SER A 346 -5.00 -17.51 -13.80
N PRO A 347 -4.89 -18.67 -14.48
CA PRO A 347 -3.61 -19.14 -15.01
C PRO A 347 -2.89 -18.11 -15.88
N ALA A 348 -3.63 -17.32 -16.67
CA ALA A 348 -3.06 -16.29 -17.54
C ALA A 348 -2.46 -15.12 -16.74
N VAL A 349 -3.17 -14.63 -15.72
CA VAL A 349 -2.66 -13.56 -14.85
C VAL A 349 -1.49 -14.05 -14.00
N ARG A 350 -1.59 -15.27 -13.47
CA ARG A 350 -0.52 -15.90 -12.72
C ARG A 350 0.77 -16.01 -13.54
N ALA A 351 0.68 -16.51 -14.77
CA ALA A 351 1.83 -16.63 -15.67
C ALA A 351 2.51 -15.27 -15.94
N ALA A 352 1.75 -14.19 -16.09
CA ALA A 352 2.30 -12.85 -16.27
C ALA A 352 3.09 -12.37 -15.04
N VAL A 353 2.58 -12.64 -13.84
CA VAL A 353 3.28 -12.28 -12.58
C VAL A 353 4.53 -13.12 -12.38
N GLU A 354 4.45 -14.44 -12.63
CA GLU A 354 5.59 -15.34 -12.56
C GLU A 354 6.68 -14.98 -13.58
N GLU A 355 6.30 -14.53 -14.78
CA GLU A 355 7.24 -14.04 -15.80
C GLU A 355 7.97 -12.77 -15.31
N VAL A 356 7.28 -11.81 -14.67
CA VAL A 356 7.90 -10.62 -14.07
C VAL A 356 8.97 -11.00 -13.04
N VAL A 357 8.61 -11.89 -12.12
CA VAL A 357 9.51 -12.35 -11.04
C VAL A 357 10.69 -13.11 -11.61
N THR A 358 10.44 -14.07 -12.50
CA THR A 358 11.48 -14.89 -13.13
C THR A 358 12.47 -14.02 -13.90
N ASN A 359 12.01 -13.01 -14.63
CA ASN A 359 12.91 -12.10 -15.33
C ASN A 359 13.76 -11.25 -14.41
N LEU A 360 13.21 -10.81 -13.27
CA LEU A 360 13.97 -10.10 -12.26
C LEU A 360 15.09 -10.99 -11.70
N GLU A 361 14.76 -12.20 -11.25
CA GLU A 361 15.71 -13.10 -10.59
C GLU A 361 16.77 -13.65 -11.55
N LYS A 362 16.34 -14.11 -12.74
CA LYS A 362 17.22 -14.77 -13.72
C LYS A 362 17.90 -13.80 -14.68
N LYS A 363 17.65 -12.49 -14.55
CA LYS A 363 18.19 -11.45 -15.44
C LYS A 363 17.82 -11.65 -16.91
N THR A 364 16.60 -12.13 -17.16
CA THR A 364 16.06 -12.37 -18.50
C THR A 364 15.08 -11.28 -18.94
N ASN A 365 14.58 -11.38 -20.19
CA ASN A 365 13.59 -10.46 -20.75
C ASN A 365 12.54 -11.19 -21.60
N SER A 366 11.93 -12.25 -21.06
CA SER A 366 10.74 -12.85 -21.67
C SER A 366 9.53 -11.97 -21.39
N ALA A 367 8.70 -11.66 -22.38
CA ALA A 367 7.54 -10.79 -22.17
C ALA A 367 6.24 -11.38 -22.71
N SER A 368 6.19 -12.68 -22.97
CA SER A 368 5.06 -13.30 -23.67
C SER A 368 3.77 -13.28 -22.86
N ALA A 369 3.84 -13.71 -21.60
CA ALA A 369 2.69 -13.76 -20.70
C ALA A 369 2.30 -12.35 -20.24
N LEU A 370 3.29 -11.53 -19.90
CA LEU A 370 3.08 -10.15 -19.51
C LEU A 370 2.45 -9.35 -20.66
N GLN A 371 2.95 -9.44 -21.89
CA GLN A 371 2.40 -8.70 -23.02
C GLN A 371 0.96 -9.15 -23.33
N SER A 372 0.67 -10.45 -23.26
CA SER A 372 -0.69 -10.97 -23.43
C SER A 372 -1.68 -10.35 -22.43
N LEU A 373 -1.26 -10.16 -21.18
CA LEU A 373 -2.07 -9.49 -20.15
C LEU A 373 -2.18 -7.98 -20.37
N LEU A 374 -1.14 -7.33 -20.91
CA LEU A 374 -1.15 -5.91 -21.20
C LEU A 374 -2.07 -5.56 -22.38
N ASP A 375 -2.19 -6.47 -23.35
CA ASP A 375 -2.99 -6.29 -24.57
C ASP A 375 -4.48 -6.62 -24.39
N SER A 376 -4.83 -7.46 -23.40
CA SER A 376 -6.23 -7.73 -23.00
C SER A 376 -6.82 -6.57 -22.21
#